data_AF-A0A3S3SHA1-F1
#
_entry.id   AF-A0A3S3SHA1-F1
#
_cell.length_a   1.000
_cell.length_b   1.000
_cell.length_c   1.000
_cell.angle_alpha   90.00
_cell.angle_beta   90.00
_cell.angle_gamma   90.00
#
_symmetry.space_group_name_H-M   'P 1'
#
loop_
_entity.id
_entity.type
_entity.pdbx_description
1 polymer ?
#
loop_
_entity_poly.entity_id
_entity_poly.type
_entity_poly.pdbx_seq_one_letter_code
_entity_poly.pdbx_strand_id
1 'polypeptide(L)'
;MKETTLHSVIGPLPPPSESSSKSNDSHGQMNLREYGKALLPGEGAAMAAFVAEGKRIPRRGEIGLTSDQIESFESVGYVMSGSRHRRMEAVRLRKENQIYSADEKRALQMFNKEERQKRENKILQQFREMIRSKQEGNN
;
A
#
# COMPACT_ATOMS: atom_id res chain seq x y z
N MET A 1 16.91 -37.31 10.59
CA MET A 1 16.46 -36.18 11.43
C MET A 1 17.17 -34.95 10.91
N LYS A 2 16.48 -34.04 10.23
CA LYS A 2 17.07 -32.78 9.74
C LYS A 2 16.23 -31.65 10.32
N GLU A 3 16.83 -30.93 11.27
CA GLU A 3 16.25 -29.73 11.86
C GLU A 3 16.17 -28.65 10.79
N THR A 4 14.96 -28.16 10.53
CA THR A 4 14.71 -26.99 9.69
C THR A 4 14.80 -25.74 10.56
N THR A 5 15.89 -24.99 10.37
CA THR A 5 16.13 -23.67 10.96
C THR A 5 15.03 -22.69 10.57
N LEU A 6 14.22 -22.30 11.56
CA LEU A 6 13.28 -21.19 11.46
C LEU A 6 14.07 -19.90 11.22
N HIS A 7 13.94 -19.32 10.03
CA HIS A 7 14.44 -17.97 9.78
C HIS A 7 13.57 -16.98 10.56
N SER A 8 14.18 -16.26 11.51
CA SER A 8 13.51 -15.15 12.19
C SER A 8 13.23 -14.04 11.19
N VAL A 9 11.97 -13.86 10.80
CA VAL A 9 11.52 -12.68 10.07
C VAL A 9 11.61 -11.50 11.04
N ILE A 10 12.72 -10.77 10.99
CA ILE A 10 12.89 -9.50 11.69
C ILE A 10 12.30 -8.42 10.79
N GLY A 11 11.04 -8.09 11.02
CA GLY A 11 10.32 -7.04 10.32
C GLY A 11 8.84 -7.07 10.67
N PRO A 12 8.13 -5.93 10.64
CA PRO A 12 6.69 -5.93 10.84
C PRO A 12 6.04 -6.78 9.75
N LEU A 13 5.26 -7.79 10.16
CA LEU A 13 4.51 -8.64 9.25
C LEU A 13 3.53 -7.75 8.48
N PRO A 14 3.45 -7.85 7.14
CA PRO A 14 2.40 -7.18 6.39
C PRO A 14 1.04 -7.55 6.97
N PRO A 15 0.08 -6.60 7.04
CA PRO A 15 -1.24 -6.90 7.57
C PRO A 15 -1.82 -8.11 6.81
N PRO A 16 -2.43 -9.08 7.52
CA PRO A 16 -3.01 -10.24 6.87
C PRO A 16 -4.00 -9.76 5.83
N SER A 17 -3.90 -10.29 4.60
CA SER A 17 -4.87 -10.05 3.54
C SER A 17 -6.23 -10.56 4.02
N GLU A 18 -7.04 -9.68 4.58
CA GLU A 18 -8.40 -10.00 4.99
C GLU A 18 -9.24 -10.25 3.74
N SER A 19 -9.48 -11.53 3.48
CA SER A 19 -10.55 -11.97 2.62
C SER A 19 -11.90 -11.53 3.20
N SER A 20 -12.51 -10.56 2.51
CA SER A 20 -13.95 -10.36 2.40
C SER A 20 -14.78 -10.22 3.69
N SER A 21 -14.97 -8.98 4.13
CA SER A 21 -16.25 -8.55 4.70
C SER A 21 -16.57 -7.13 4.21
N LYS A 22 -17.67 -7.05 3.44
CA LYS A 22 -18.21 -5.83 2.85
C LYS A 22 -18.66 -4.86 3.94
N SER A 23 -17.93 -3.77 4.14
CA SER A 23 -18.46 -2.55 4.75
C SER A 23 -18.23 -1.38 3.80
N ASN A 24 -19.33 -0.72 3.42
CA ASN A 24 -19.38 0.50 2.63
C ASN A 24 -18.80 1.69 3.43
N ASP A 25 -17.51 1.66 3.72
CA ASP A 25 -16.78 2.87 4.09
C ASP A 25 -16.02 3.36 2.87
N SER A 26 -16.33 4.60 2.51
CA SER A 26 -15.68 5.43 1.51
C SER A 26 -14.17 5.34 1.65
N HIS A 27 -13.57 4.41 0.92
CA HIS A 27 -12.13 4.29 0.75
C HIS A 27 -11.61 5.66 0.31
N GLY A 28 -10.89 6.31 1.23
CA GLY A 28 -10.53 7.71 1.16
C GLY A 28 -10.17 8.13 -0.26
N GLN A 29 -11.02 8.97 -0.84
CA GLN A 29 -10.74 9.64 -2.11
C GLN A 29 -9.44 10.40 -1.94
N MET A 30 -8.38 9.81 -2.49
CA MET A 30 -7.06 10.39 -2.52
C MET A 30 -7.15 11.71 -3.28
N ASN A 31 -6.60 12.78 -2.70
CA ASN A 31 -6.50 14.03 -3.42
C ASN A 31 -5.61 13.78 -4.64
N LEU A 32 -6.10 14.15 -5.84
CA LEU A 32 -5.38 14.01 -7.12
C LEU A 32 -3.96 14.59 -7.09
N ARG A 33 -3.68 15.48 -6.13
CA ARG A 33 -2.35 16.06 -5.84
C ARG A 33 -1.33 15.07 -5.29
N GLU A 34 -1.73 14.02 -4.62
CA GLU A 34 -0.84 13.17 -3.83
C GLU A 34 -0.03 12.21 -4.71
N TYR A 35 -0.59 11.81 -5.85
CA TYR A 35 0.10 11.03 -6.87
C TYR A 35 1.00 11.87 -7.78
N GLY A 36 1.24 13.15 -7.49
CA GLY A 36 2.15 14.05 -8.23
C GLY A 36 1.62 14.56 -9.59
N LYS A 37 2.28 15.58 -10.15
CA LYS A 37 1.81 16.32 -11.34
C LYS A 37 1.99 15.60 -12.70
N ALA A 38 2.68 14.46 -12.72
CA ALA A 38 3.08 13.80 -13.97
C ALA A 38 2.11 12.70 -14.47
N LEU A 39 1.02 12.44 -13.73
CA LEU A 39 -0.06 11.55 -14.17
C LEU A 39 -1.22 12.37 -14.72
N LEU A 40 -1.95 11.82 -15.68
CA LEU A 40 -3.18 12.45 -16.16
C LEU A 40 -4.26 12.42 -15.07
N PRO A 41 -5.24 13.35 -15.10
CA PRO A 41 -6.37 13.32 -14.18
C PRO A 41 -7.08 11.96 -14.20
N GLY A 42 -7.24 11.33 -13.03
CA GLY A 42 -7.87 10.01 -12.89
C GLY A 42 -6.95 8.81 -13.16
N GLU A 43 -5.79 8.99 -13.80
CA GLU A 43 -4.85 7.89 -14.10
C GLU A 43 -4.27 7.29 -12.82
N GLY A 44 -3.81 8.13 -11.89
CA GLY A 44 -3.23 7.67 -10.62
C GLY A 44 -4.22 6.91 -9.73
N ALA A 45 -5.49 7.32 -9.71
CA ALA A 45 -6.53 6.64 -8.95
C ALA A 45 -6.82 5.24 -9.52
N ALA A 46 -6.90 5.11 -10.85
CA ALA A 46 -7.08 3.82 -11.50
C ALA A 46 -5.89 2.88 -11.26
N MET A 47 -4.66 3.39 -11.37
CA MET A 47 -3.45 2.57 -11.14
C MET A 47 -3.33 2.14 -9.66
N ALA A 48 -3.70 3.00 -8.71
CA ALA A 48 -3.70 2.66 -7.29
C ALA A 48 -4.68 1.52 -6.94
N ALA A 49 -5.82 1.42 -7.62
CA ALA A 49 -6.75 0.32 -7.43
C ALA A 49 -6.10 -1.04 -7.78
N PHE A 50 -5.34 -1.12 -8.87
CA PHE A 50 -4.60 -2.33 -9.23
C PHE A 50 -3.53 -2.68 -8.20
N VAL A 51 -2.81 -1.69 -7.67
CA VAL A 51 -1.79 -1.90 -6.63
C VAL A 51 -2.43 -2.40 -5.33
N ALA A 52 -3.57 -1.84 -4.93
CA ALA A 52 -4.33 -2.29 -3.76
C ALA A 52 -4.83 -3.74 -3.90
N GLU A 53 -5.16 -4.16 -5.14
CA GLU A 53 -5.49 -5.55 -5.46
C GLU A 53 -4.26 -6.46 -5.59
N GLY A 54 -3.04 -5.95 -5.38
CA GLY A 54 -1.79 -6.69 -5.56
C GLY A 54 -1.47 -7.05 -7.01
N LYS A 55 -2.17 -6.43 -7.96
CA LYS A 55 -2.05 -6.71 -9.39
C LYS A 55 -1.07 -5.74 -10.03
N ARG A 56 -0.37 -6.27 -11.03
CA ARG A 56 0.49 -5.47 -11.92
C ARG A 56 -0.34 -4.42 -12.65
N ILE A 57 0.17 -3.18 -12.72
CA ILE A 57 -0.48 -2.08 -13.44
C ILE A 57 -0.49 -2.35 -14.96
N PRO A 58 -1.65 -2.32 -15.65
CA PRO A 58 -1.74 -2.61 -17.08
C PRO A 58 -1.04 -1.57 -17.98
N ARG A 59 -0.42 -2.02 -19.08
CA ARG A 59 0.11 -1.13 -20.14
C ARG A 59 -0.98 -0.80 -21.17
N ARG A 60 -0.78 0.27 -21.96
CA ARG A 60 -1.74 0.74 -23.01
C ARG A 60 -2.15 -0.34 -24.02
N GLY A 61 -1.30 -1.34 -24.28
CA GLY A 61 -1.60 -2.47 -25.18
C GLY A 61 -2.16 -3.72 -24.47
N GLU A 62 -2.38 -3.65 -23.17
CA GLU A 62 -2.83 -4.75 -22.31
C GLU A 62 -4.28 -4.55 -21.85
N ILE A 63 -4.92 -3.46 -22.25
CA ILE A 63 -6.31 -3.16 -21.92
C ILE A 63 -7.20 -4.24 -22.53
N GLY A 64 -7.81 -5.06 -21.68
CA GLY A 64 -8.65 -6.20 -22.09
C GLY A 64 -8.01 -7.57 -21.89
N LEU A 65 -6.75 -7.65 -21.46
CA LEU A 65 -6.11 -8.87 -21.00
C LEU A 65 -6.07 -8.91 -19.46
N THR A 66 -6.23 -10.10 -18.89
CA THR A 66 -6.03 -10.29 -17.44
C THR A 66 -4.53 -10.32 -17.11
N SER A 67 -4.19 -10.03 -15.85
CA SER A 67 -2.81 -10.09 -15.37
C SER A 67 -2.16 -11.45 -15.65
N ASP A 68 -2.88 -12.54 -15.40
CA ASP A 68 -2.42 -13.91 -15.61
C ASP A 68 -2.14 -14.20 -17.10
N GLN A 69 -2.99 -13.68 -18.00
CA GLN A 69 -2.79 -13.82 -19.44
C GLN A 69 -1.50 -13.12 -19.89
N ILE A 70 -1.24 -11.92 -19.37
CA ILE A 70 -0.04 -11.15 -19.71
C ILE A 70 1.22 -11.89 -19.23
N GLU A 71 1.20 -12.40 -18.00
CA GLU A 71 2.31 -13.20 -17.46
C GLU A 71 2.57 -14.45 -18.29
N SER A 72 1.51 -15.15 -18.71
CA SER A 72 1.63 -16.32 -19.58
C SER A 72 2.29 -15.98 -20.92
N PHE A 73 1.90 -14.86 -21.57
CA PHE A 73 2.49 -14.44 -22.83
C PHE A 73 3.95 -14.01 -22.68
N GLU A 74 4.28 -13.26 -21.63
CA GLU A 74 5.67 -12.87 -21.34
C GLU A 74 6.56 -14.10 -21.06
N SER A 75 6.04 -15.11 -20.36
CA SER A 75 6.77 -16.36 -20.06
C SER A 75 7.13 -17.18 -21.31
N VAL A 76 6.25 -17.16 -22.32
CA VAL A 76 6.47 -17.82 -23.61
C VAL A 76 7.39 -16.99 -24.53
N GLY A 77 7.74 -15.76 -24.12
CA GLY A 77 8.65 -14.87 -24.85
C GLY A 77 7.97 -13.89 -25.78
N TYR A 78 6.64 -13.75 -25.70
CA TYR A 78 5.95 -12.66 -26.39
C TYR A 78 6.36 -11.31 -25.79
N VAL A 79 6.52 -10.32 -26.67
CA VAL A 79 6.94 -8.99 -26.26
C VAL A 79 5.76 -8.03 -26.33
N MET A 80 5.35 -7.52 -25.18
CA MET A 80 4.21 -6.62 -25.07
C MET A 80 4.48 -5.26 -25.72
N SER A 81 3.41 -4.61 -26.21
CA SER A 81 3.52 -3.34 -26.91
C SER A 81 4.16 -2.25 -26.02
N GLY A 82 5.23 -1.63 -26.52
CA GLY A 82 5.93 -0.53 -25.85
C GLY A 82 7.11 -0.93 -24.95
N SER A 83 7.35 -2.22 -24.71
CA SER A 83 8.49 -2.69 -23.89
C SER A 83 9.84 -2.55 -24.59
N ARG A 84 9.91 -2.65 -25.92
CA ARG A 84 11.18 -2.48 -26.67
C ARG A 84 11.63 -1.02 -26.82
N HIS A 85 10.78 -0.06 -26.48
CA HIS A 85 11.08 1.36 -26.67
C HIS A 85 11.62 1.99 -25.37
N ARG A 86 12.95 2.10 -25.27
CA ARG A 86 13.65 2.62 -24.08
C ARG A 86 13.06 3.91 -23.50
N ARG A 87 12.70 4.89 -24.36
CA ARG A 87 12.11 6.16 -23.91
C ARG A 87 10.71 5.98 -23.32
N MET A 88 9.87 5.16 -23.97
CA MET A 88 8.51 4.91 -23.48
C MET A 88 8.53 4.07 -22.21
N GLU A 89 9.40 3.07 -22.16
CA GLU A 89 9.58 2.23 -20.98
C GLU A 89 10.07 3.03 -19.78
N ALA A 90 11.02 3.95 -19.97
CA ALA A 90 11.45 4.85 -18.90
C ALA A 90 10.31 5.75 -18.38
N VAL A 91 9.46 6.26 -19.28
CA VAL A 91 8.28 7.04 -18.87
C VAL A 91 7.29 6.19 -18.10
N ARG A 92 7.06 4.94 -18.54
CA ARG A 92 6.22 3.97 -17.83
C ARG A 92 6.75 3.69 -16.43
N LEU A 93 8.02 3.31 -16.31
CA LEU A 93 8.67 3.03 -15.03
C LEU A 93 8.60 4.24 -14.09
N ARG A 94 8.81 5.45 -14.61
CA ARG A 94 8.66 6.68 -13.82
C ARG A 94 7.24 6.85 -13.28
N LYS A 95 6.22 6.62 -14.11
CA LYS A 95 4.80 6.71 -13.70
C LYS A 95 4.44 5.66 -12.65
N GLU A 96 4.88 4.42 -12.85
CA GLU A 96 4.68 3.33 -11.88
C GLU A 96 5.38 3.65 -10.55
N ASN A 97 6.65 4.07 -10.58
CA ASN A 97 7.41 4.43 -9.37
C ASN A 97 6.77 5.59 -8.61
N GLN A 98 6.13 6.54 -9.31
CA GLN A 98 5.42 7.65 -8.68
C GLN A 98 4.22 7.17 -7.84
N ILE A 99 3.58 6.08 -8.24
CA ILE A 99 2.47 5.47 -7.52
C ILE A 99 2.99 4.66 -6.35
N TYR A 100 3.98 3.79 -6.57
CA TYR A 100 4.61 3.03 -5.49
C TYR A 100 5.16 3.96 -4.41
N SER A 101 5.86 5.03 -4.78
CA SER A 101 6.39 6.00 -3.81
C SER A 101 5.29 6.72 -3.02
N ALA A 102 4.15 7.02 -3.67
CA ALA A 102 3.03 7.66 -3.00
C ALA A 102 2.33 6.70 -2.03
N ASP A 103 2.14 5.45 -2.44
CA ASP A 103 1.45 4.43 -1.65
C ASP A 103 2.32 3.94 -0.47
N GLU A 104 3.62 3.74 -0.68
CA GLU A 104 4.59 3.44 0.39
C GLU A 104 4.64 4.57 1.42
N LYS A 105 4.71 5.83 0.96
CA LYS A 105 4.69 7.00 1.85
C LYS A 105 3.39 7.06 2.65
N ARG A 106 2.26 6.74 2.04
CA ARG A 106 0.96 6.67 2.71
C ARG A 106 0.93 5.55 3.75
N ALA A 107 1.38 4.36 3.40
CA ALA A 107 1.45 3.22 4.30
C ALA A 107 2.31 3.55 5.54
N LEU A 108 3.48 4.17 5.33
CA LEU A 108 4.36 4.63 6.41
C LEU A 108 3.72 5.72 7.29
N GLN A 109 3.02 6.67 6.69
CA GLN A 109 2.33 7.73 7.44
C GLN A 109 1.18 7.19 8.28
N MET A 110 0.39 6.26 7.74
CA MET A 110 -0.68 5.59 8.49
C MET A 110 -0.11 4.80 9.65
N PHE A 111 0.98 4.05 9.44
CA PHE A 111 1.67 3.32 10.50
C PHE A 111 2.17 4.25 11.62
N ASN A 112 2.86 5.34 11.27
CA ASN A 112 3.36 6.31 12.25
C ASN A 112 2.22 6.98 13.04
N LYS A 113 1.10 7.27 12.37
CA LYS A 113 -0.08 7.85 13.02
C LYS A 113 -0.70 6.87 14.01
N GLU A 114 -0.83 5.60 13.64
CA GLU A 114 -1.38 4.56 14.50
C GLU A 114 -0.49 4.30 15.72
N GLU A 115 0.83 4.19 15.54
CA GLU A 115 1.79 4.07 16.64
C GLU A 115 1.71 5.26 17.60
N ARG A 116 1.65 6.48 17.04
CA ARG A 116 1.50 7.70 17.84
C ARG A 116 0.20 7.69 18.63
N GLN A 117 -0.92 7.32 18.02
CA GLN A 117 -2.21 7.26 18.69
C GLN A 117 -2.23 6.21 19.81
N LYS A 118 -1.61 5.03 19.60
CA LYS A 118 -1.44 4.02 20.65
C LYS A 118 -0.62 4.56 21.82
N ARG A 119 0.47 5.29 21.55
CA ARG A 119 1.30 5.91 22.58
C ARG A 119 0.54 6.99 23.35
N GLU A 120 -0.17 7.88 22.65
CA GLU A 120 -0.97 8.94 23.26
C GLU A 120 -2.10 8.35 24.14
N ASN A 121 -2.80 7.32 23.68
CA ASN A 121 -3.84 6.64 24.47
C ASN A 121 -3.28 6.03 25.76
N LYS A 122 -2.09 5.41 25.69
CA LYS A 122 -1.42 4.87 26.88
C LYS A 122 -1.07 5.97 27.89
N ILE A 123 -0.56 7.10 27.43
CA ILE A 123 -0.24 8.25 28.28
C ILE A 123 -1.51 8.83 28.91
N LEU A 124 -2.59 8.97 28.14
CA LEU A 124 -3.89 9.44 28.64
C LEU A 124 -4.47 8.49 29.69
N GLN A 125 -4.33 7.18 29.51
CA GLN A 125 -4.75 6.19 30.51
C GLN A 125 -3.96 6.34 31.81
N GLN A 126 -2.62 6.40 31.73
CA GLN A 126 -1.75 6.60 32.89
C GLN A 126 -2.06 7.91 33.64
N PHE A 127 -2.35 8.98 32.90
CA PHE A 127 -2.70 10.27 33.49
C PHE A 127 -4.05 10.23 34.23
N ARG A 128 -5.05 9.56 33.65
CA ARG A 128 -6.36 9.34 34.30
C ARG A 128 -6.22 8.54 35.59
N GLU A 129 -5.40 7.49 35.58
CA GLU A 129 -5.12 6.66 36.76
C GLU A 129 -4.45 7.48 37.88
N MET A 130 -3.48 8.33 37.54
CA MET A 130 -2.79 9.21 38.50
C MET A 130 -3.73 10.25 39.14
N ILE A 131 -4.65 10.84 38.36
CA ILE A 131 -5.65 11.77 38.90
C ILE A 131 -6.59 11.03 39.84
N ARG A 132 -7.08 9.86 39.44
CA ARG A 132 -7.98 9.05 40.27
C ARG A 132 -7.34 8.67 41.59
N SER A 133 -6.09 8.20 41.58
CA SER A 133 -5.36 7.87 42.81
C SER A 133 -5.15 9.08 43.72
N LYS A 134 -4.95 10.28 43.15
CA LYS A 134 -4.81 11.52 43.92
C LYS A 134 -6.14 12.01 44.50
N GLN A 135 -7.27 11.75 43.84
CA GLN A 135 -8.60 12.07 44.38
C GLN A 135 -9.03 11.09 45.48
N GLU A 136 -8.70 9.80 45.35
CA GLU A 136 -9.02 8.77 46.35
C GLU A 136 -8.18 8.92 47.64
N GLY A 137 -6.97 9.47 47.56
CA GLY A 137 -6.11 9.75 48.73
C GLY A 137 -6.37 11.08 49.46
N ASN A 138 -7.37 11.86 49.02
CA ASN A 138 -7.74 13.16 49.61
C ASN A 138 -9.09 13.10 50.38
N ASN A 139 -9.58 11.88 50.67
CA ASN A 139 -10.71 11.56 51.55
C ASN A 139 -10.22 10.64 52.68
#